data_AF-A0A6S7J490-F1
#
_entry.id   AF-A0A6S7J490-F1
#
_cell.length_a   1.000
_cell.length_b   1.000
_cell.length_c   1.000
_cell.angle_alpha   90.00
_cell.angle_beta   90.00
_cell.angle_gamma   90.00
#
_symmetry.space_group_name_H-M   'P 1'
#
loop_
_entity.id
_entity.type
_entity.pdbx_description
1 polymer ?
#
loop_
_entity_poly.entity_id
_entity_poly.type
_entity_poly.pdbx_seq_one_letter_code
_entity_poly.pdbx_strand_id
1 'polypeptide(L)'
;LKQESSGIPKHCLDDKGCITKENLDEYIKNYLEHENIQLDADKICYNPGQRTVMKALLNSLWGKLAQNEDPSVVSFVDSLDDLLEMVNDNSIEVTSLDFISNDIARTTHRKGASLVPLPTRNVVIASFVTEYARLELFEVINKLGESVLYFDTDSVIYVEDLSKGHILKKGQYLGQMTDELEEKNCSEKWIEQFCSAGPKSYSFCTNEYTRTNEDRTKTKQCDEITHVKGFSLKGDTKRKINLENMVKCINNKKKEICMHYTEFTRGNSQTINVQEKVKIFRFTFDKRIICDDYTTRSYGYRG
;
A
#
# COMPACT_ATOMS: atom_id res chain seq x y z
N LEU A 1 -22.21 2.37 -0.18
CA LEU A 1 -21.39 1.15 -0.01
C LEU A 1 -20.08 1.28 -0.80
N LYS A 2 -18.98 0.58 -0.46
CA LYS A 2 -17.72 0.66 -1.23
C LYS A 2 -17.94 0.34 -2.72
N GLN A 3 -18.71 -0.71 -3.03
CA GLN A 3 -18.99 -1.10 -4.42
C GLN A 3 -19.79 -0.03 -5.17
N GLU A 4 -20.87 0.48 -4.59
CA GLU A 4 -21.67 1.56 -5.21
C GLU A 4 -20.82 2.81 -5.54
N SER A 5 -19.92 3.20 -4.63
CA SER A 5 -19.00 4.33 -4.83
C SER A 5 -17.89 4.06 -5.84
N SER A 6 -17.75 2.83 -6.33
CA SER A 6 -16.77 2.45 -7.34
C SER A 6 -17.23 2.75 -8.76
N GLY A 7 -18.50 3.13 -8.92
CA GLY A 7 -19.12 3.32 -10.22
C GLY A 7 -19.41 2.00 -10.93
N ILE A 8 -19.82 2.12 -12.19
CA ILE A 8 -20.23 0.99 -13.03
C ILE A 8 -18.97 0.33 -13.62
N PRO A 9 -18.81 -1.01 -13.46
CA PRO A 9 -17.70 -1.72 -14.09
C PRO A 9 -17.74 -1.64 -15.62
N LYS A 10 -16.56 -1.66 -16.25
CA LYS A 10 -16.44 -1.52 -17.72
C LYS A 10 -17.17 -2.60 -18.51
N HIS A 11 -17.18 -3.85 -18.03
CA HIS A 11 -17.84 -4.96 -18.73
C HIS A 11 -19.37 -4.81 -18.77
N CYS A 12 -19.95 -3.92 -17.96
CA CYS A 12 -21.38 -3.60 -18.00
C CYS A 12 -21.69 -2.52 -19.04
N LEU A 13 -20.69 -1.80 -19.55
CA LEU A 13 -20.87 -0.73 -20.53
C LEU A 13 -20.91 -1.32 -21.95
N ASP A 14 -21.71 -0.70 -22.82
CA ASP A 14 -21.75 -1.02 -24.25
C ASP A 14 -20.49 -0.50 -24.99
N ASP A 15 -20.39 -0.78 -26.29
CA ASP A 15 -19.28 -0.32 -27.15
C ASP A 15 -19.15 1.21 -27.23
N LYS A 16 -20.17 1.96 -26.81
CA LYS A 16 -20.18 3.43 -26.73
C LYS A 16 -19.88 3.95 -25.32
N GLY A 17 -19.62 3.07 -24.35
CA GLY A 17 -19.35 3.42 -22.97
C GLY A 17 -20.61 3.78 -22.17
N CYS A 18 -21.80 3.45 -22.67
CA CYS A 18 -23.08 3.70 -22.02
C CYS A 18 -23.57 2.46 -21.26
N ILE A 19 -24.28 2.66 -20.16
CA ILE A 19 -24.94 1.59 -19.41
C ILE A 19 -26.39 1.45 -19.90
N THR A 20 -26.81 0.24 -20.24
CA THR A 20 -28.23 -0.08 -20.49
C THR A 20 -28.91 -0.49 -19.19
N LYS A 21 -30.24 -0.37 -19.13
CA LYS A 21 -30.99 -0.76 -17.94
C LYS A 21 -30.85 -2.26 -17.67
N GLU A 22 -30.88 -3.07 -18.73
CA GLU A 22 -30.72 -4.51 -18.67
C GLU A 22 -29.36 -4.91 -18.09
N ASN A 23 -28.27 -4.28 -18.55
CA ASN A 23 -26.92 -4.55 -18.04
C ASN A 23 -26.77 -4.12 -16.57
N LEU A 24 -27.41 -3.01 -16.19
CA LEU A 24 -27.40 -2.54 -14.81
C LEU A 24 -28.15 -3.50 -13.87
N ASP A 25 -29.35 -3.93 -14.28
CA ASP A 25 -30.16 -4.88 -13.52
C ASP A 25 -29.47 -6.24 -13.40
N GLU A 26 -28.83 -6.71 -14.49
CA GLU A 26 -28.02 -7.92 -14.49
C GLU A 26 -26.80 -7.80 -13.56
N TYR A 27 -26.08 -6.67 -13.60
CA TYR A 27 -24.96 -6.43 -12.68
C TYR A 27 -25.40 -6.47 -11.22
N ILE A 28 -26.49 -5.79 -10.86
CA ILE A 28 -27.03 -5.76 -9.50
C ILE A 28 -27.46 -7.17 -9.06
N LYS A 29 -28.15 -7.91 -9.93
CA LYS A 29 -28.56 -9.28 -9.67
C LYS A 29 -27.36 -10.20 -9.46
N ASN A 30 -26.37 -10.15 -10.35
CA ASN A 30 -25.16 -10.96 -10.24
C ASN A 30 -24.39 -10.64 -8.96
N TYR A 31 -24.30 -9.37 -8.57
CA TYR A 31 -23.65 -8.97 -7.33
C TYR A 31 -24.40 -9.48 -6.09
N LEU A 32 -25.75 -9.44 -6.10
CA LEU A 32 -26.56 -10.04 -5.04
C LEU A 32 -26.33 -11.55 -4.94
N GLU A 33 -26.31 -12.26 -6.06
CA GLU A 33 -26.15 -13.73 -6.09
C GLU A 33 -24.76 -14.17 -5.59
N HIS A 34 -23.69 -13.42 -5.91
CA HIS A 34 -22.33 -13.79 -5.56
C HIS A 34 -21.89 -13.28 -4.18
N GLU A 35 -22.28 -12.06 -3.81
CA GLU A 35 -21.81 -11.39 -2.59
C GLU A 35 -22.89 -11.35 -1.49
N ASN A 36 -24.13 -11.72 -1.80
CA ASN A 36 -25.28 -11.54 -0.91
C ASN A 36 -25.45 -10.07 -0.45
N ILE A 37 -25.13 -9.13 -1.34
CA ILE A 37 -25.24 -7.69 -1.11
C ILE A 37 -26.16 -7.08 -2.17
N GLN A 38 -27.28 -6.52 -1.73
CA GLN A 38 -28.16 -5.75 -2.59
C GLN A 38 -27.54 -4.38 -2.87
N LEU A 39 -27.27 -4.10 -4.15
CA LEU A 39 -26.85 -2.76 -4.60
C LEU A 39 -28.08 -1.90 -4.89
N ASP A 40 -27.99 -0.60 -4.58
CA ASP A 40 -28.99 0.40 -4.94
C ASP A 40 -28.59 1.10 -6.24
N ALA A 41 -29.35 0.86 -7.32
CA ALA A 41 -29.09 1.39 -8.65
C ALA A 41 -28.85 2.91 -8.67
N ASP A 42 -29.62 3.66 -7.88
CA ASP A 42 -29.56 5.12 -7.84
C ASP A 42 -28.30 5.63 -7.11
N LYS A 43 -27.66 4.79 -6.32
CA LYS A 43 -26.43 5.11 -5.57
C LYS A 43 -25.15 4.67 -6.28
N ILE A 44 -25.24 3.91 -7.37
CA ILE A 44 -24.06 3.47 -8.12
C ILE A 44 -23.51 4.66 -8.91
N CYS A 45 -22.47 5.28 -8.36
CA CYS A 45 -21.82 6.44 -8.95
C CYS A 45 -20.36 6.47 -8.52
N TYR A 46 -19.47 6.79 -9.46
CA TYR A 46 -18.05 6.90 -9.15
C TYR A 46 -17.80 8.06 -8.19
N ASN A 47 -17.46 7.73 -6.95
CA ASN A 47 -17.16 8.70 -5.89
C ASN A 47 -15.86 8.30 -5.17
N PRO A 48 -14.70 8.86 -5.56
CA PRO A 48 -13.40 8.46 -5.02
C PRO A 48 -13.27 8.79 -3.52
N GLY A 49 -13.86 9.88 -3.05
CA GLY A 49 -13.85 10.28 -1.64
C GLY A 49 -14.62 9.28 -0.78
N GLN A 50 -15.86 8.97 -1.17
CA GLN A 50 -16.69 7.98 -0.45
C GLN A 50 -16.09 6.58 -0.52
N ARG A 51 -15.55 6.16 -1.68
CA ARG A 51 -14.84 4.88 -1.81
C ARG A 51 -13.65 4.80 -0.85
N THR A 52 -12.90 5.89 -0.70
CA THR A 52 -11.76 5.96 0.23
C THR A 52 -12.21 5.81 1.68
N VAL A 53 -13.27 6.52 2.10
CA VAL A 53 -13.82 6.40 3.45
C VAL A 53 -14.33 4.99 3.72
N MET A 54 -15.11 4.42 2.80
CA MET A 54 -15.66 3.06 2.96
C MET A 54 -14.55 1.99 3.00
N LYS A 55 -13.53 2.11 2.15
CA LYS A 55 -12.35 1.23 2.20
C LYS A 55 -11.58 1.36 3.52
N ALA A 56 -11.41 2.59 4.01
CA ALA A 56 -10.74 2.83 5.29
C ALA A 56 -11.51 2.20 6.46
N LEU A 57 -12.84 2.29 6.49
CA LEU A 57 -13.67 1.68 7.52
C LEU A 57 -13.52 0.15 7.54
N LEU A 58 -13.60 -0.50 6.37
CA LEU A 58 -13.43 -1.95 6.24
C LEU A 58 -12.05 -2.40 6.74
N ASN A 59 -10.99 -1.70 6.32
CA ASN A 59 -9.62 -2.05 6.70
C ASN A 59 -9.31 -1.74 8.17
N SER A 60 -9.96 -0.73 8.76
CA SER A 60 -9.73 -0.32 10.15
C SER A 60 -10.28 -1.32 11.16
N LEU A 61 -11.31 -2.09 10.80
CA LEU A 61 -11.91 -3.08 11.68
C LEU A 61 -10.90 -4.14 12.10
N TRP A 62 -10.16 -4.71 11.14
CA TRP A 62 -9.09 -5.65 11.43
C TRP A 62 -7.98 -5.02 12.28
N GLY A 63 -7.56 -3.79 11.96
CA GLY A 63 -6.54 -3.08 12.73
C GLY A 63 -6.96 -2.82 14.18
N LYS A 64 -8.26 -2.62 14.43
CA LYS A 64 -8.83 -2.44 15.77
C LYS A 64 -8.71 -3.71 16.62
N LEU A 65 -8.92 -4.89 16.03
CA LEU A 65 -8.75 -6.17 16.71
C LEU A 65 -7.31 -6.40 17.17
N ALA A 66 -6.33 -5.84 16.47
CA ALA A 66 -4.91 -5.92 16.77
C ALA A 66 -4.36 -4.68 17.52
N GLN A 67 -5.23 -3.79 18.03
CA GLN A 67 -4.79 -2.53 18.62
C GLN A 67 -3.83 -2.76 19.80
N ASN A 68 -2.77 -1.95 19.86
CA ASN A 68 -1.89 -1.88 21.03
C ASN A 68 -2.66 -1.34 22.24
N GLU A 69 -2.66 -2.11 23.33
CA GLU A 69 -3.36 -1.75 24.59
C GLU A 69 -2.59 -0.77 25.44
N ASP A 70 -1.28 -0.66 25.21
CA ASP A 70 -0.38 0.21 25.96
C ASP A 70 0.28 1.25 25.02
N PRO A 71 -0.50 2.18 24.43
CA PRO A 71 0.09 3.26 23.67
C PRO A 71 0.73 4.28 24.62
N SER A 72 1.92 4.76 24.28
CA SER A 72 2.47 5.96 24.91
C SER A 72 1.60 7.17 24.53
N VAL A 73 1.15 7.91 25.54
CA VAL A 73 0.34 9.12 25.42
C VAL A 73 1.20 10.32 25.74
N VAL A 74 1.03 11.39 24.97
CA VAL A 74 1.66 12.69 25.25
C VAL A 74 0.60 13.63 25.82
N SER A 75 0.82 14.15 27.02
CA SER A 75 -0.01 15.19 27.63
C SER A 75 0.78 16.48 27.84
N PHE A 76 0.05 17.58 27.94
CA PHE A 76 0.55 18.88 28.35
C PHE A 76 -0.11 19.22 29.68
N VAL A 77 0.69 19.50 30.69
CA VAL A 77 0.27 19.77 32.05
C VAL A 77 0.74 21.17 32.41
N ASP A 78 -0.18 22.03 32.85
CA ASP A 78 0.06 23.43 33.15
C ASP A 78 0.01 23.76 34.65
N SER A 79 -0.21 22.74 35.49
CA SER A 79 -0.21 22.84 36.95
C SER A 79 0.85 21.94 37.57
N LEU A 80 1.54 22.43 38.60
CA LEU A 80 2.48 21.62 39.37
C LEU A 80 1.74 20.51 40.14
N ASP A 81 0.53 20.78 40.64
CA ASP A 81 -0.25 19.81 41.40
C ASP A 81 -0.63 18.62 40.53
N ASP A 82 -1.13 18.86 39.32
CA ASP A 82 -1.49 17.82 38.35
C ASP A 82 -0.26 17.00 37.91
N LEU A 83 0.90 17.67 37.77
CA LEU A 83 2.15 17.00 37.43
C LEU A 83 2.62 16.08 38.56
N LEU A 84 2.55 16.55 39.81
CA LEU A 84 2.91 15.77 40.98
C LEU A 84 1.93 14.62 41.19
N GLU A 85 0.63 14.82 40.99
CA GLU A 85 -0.38 13.76 41.04
C GLU A 85 -0.04 12.67 40.03
N MET A 86 0.22 13.05 38.77
CA MET A 86 0.55 12.09 37.70
C MET A 86 1.87 11.35 37.94
N VAL A 87 2.90 12.00 38.47
CA VAL A 87 4.21 11.36 38.76
C VAL A 87 4.13 10.43 39.97
N ASN A 88 3.28 10.75 40.95
CA ASN A 88 3.09 9.92 42.15
C ASN A 88 2.03 8.82 41.96
N ASP A 89 1.26 8.86 40.88
CA ASP A 89 0.30 7.80 40.55
C ASP A 89 1.02 6.55 40.04
N ASN A 90 1.06 5.50 40.87
CA ASN A 90 1.63 4.19 40.52
C ASN A 90 0.91 3.50 39.33
N SER A 91 -0.26 3.99 38.93
CA SER A 91 -0.98 3.53 37.74
C SER A 91 -0.47 4.14 36.43
N ILE A 92 0.42 5.13 36.51
CA ILE A 92 0.98 5.85 35.36
C ILE A 92 2.50 5.71 35.39
N GLU A 93 3.07 5.27 34.26
CA GLU A 93 4.52 5.27 34.08
C GLU A 93 4.92 6.47 33.20
N VAL A 94 5.50 7.49 33.81
CA VAL A 94 6.05 8.64 33.09
C VAL A 94 7.41 8.28 32.50
N THR A 95 7.48 8.18 31.18
CA THR A 95 8.68 7.81 30.42
C THR A 95 9.53 9.02 30.01
N SER A 96 8.91 10.19 29.85
CA SER A 96 9.62 11.44 29.57
C SER A 96 8.90 12.63 30.19
N LEU A 97 9.66 13.61 30.65
CA LEU A 97 9.18 14.89 31.18
C LEU A 97 10.04 16.01 30.59
N ASP A 98 9.42 16.93 29.86
CA ASP A 98 10.08 18.08 29.24
C ASP A 98 9.34 19.36 29.58
N PHE A 99 10.01 20.34 30.18
CA PHE A 99 9.44 21.67 30.39
C PHE A 99 9.51 22.48 29.09
N ILE A 100 8.35 22.91 28.60
CA ILE A 100 8.19 23.68 27.37
C ILE A 100 8.36 25.17 27.68
N SER A 101 7.73 25.58 28.77
CA SER A 101 7.82 26.91 29.37
C SER A 101 7.86 26.75 30.89
N ASN A 102 7.93 27.87 31.61
CA ASN A 102 7.85 27.85 33.08
C ASN A 102 6.51 27.29 33.58
N ASP A 103 5.46 27.37 32.77
CA ASP A 103 4.09 27.06 33.16
C ASP A 103 3.54 25.81 32.46
N ILE A 104 4.31 25.15 31.57
CA ILE A 104 3.82 23.98 30.83
C ILE A 104 4.89 22.89 30.77
N ALA A 105 4.56 21.73 31.33
CA ALA A 105 5.28 20.48 31.19
C ALA A 105 4.64 19.58 30.12
N ARG A 106 5.46 19.02 29.23
CA ARG A 106 5.08 17.90 28.36
C ARG A 106 5.47 16.61 29.03
N THR A 107 4.55 15.67 29.13
CA THR A 107 4.87 14.33 29.62
C THR A 107 4.55 13.29 28.56
N THR A 108 5.42 12.30 28.44
CA THR A 108 5.10 11.06 27.72
C THR A 108 4.91 9.99 28.77
N HIS A 109 3.72 9.44 28.86
CA HIS A 109 3.38 8.43 29.86
C HIS A 109 2.62 7.26 29.23
N ARG A 110 2.57 6.15 29.94
CA ARG A 110 1.81 4.96 29.58
C ARG A 110 1.13 4.39 30.81
N LYS A 111 0.24 3.42 30.63
CA LYS A 111 -0.40 2.77 31.79
C LYS A 111 0.64 1.88 32.48
N GLY A 112 0.70 1.96 33.81
CA GLY A 112 1.47 1.05 34.65
C GLY A 112 0.92 -0.38 34.59
N ALA A 113 1.43 -1.27 35.47
CA ALA A 113 1.28 -2.73 35.42
C ALA A 113 -0.16 -3.31 35.31
N SER A 114 -1.21 -2.50 35.46
CA SER A 114 -2.61 -2.91 35.34
C SER A 114 -3.21 -2.50 33.99
N LEU A 115 -2.83 -3.21 32.92
CA LEU A 115 -3.49 -3.10 31.62
C LEU A 115 -4.89 -3.73 31.70
N VAL A 116 -5.93 -2.89 31.64
CA VAL A 116 -7.30 -3.35 31.37
C VAL A 116 -7.40 -3.70 29.89
N PRO A 117 -7.70 -4.96 29.51
CA PRO A 117 -7.81 -5.35 28.12
C PRO A 117 -8.86 -4.51 27.39
N LEU A 118 -8.58 -4.15 26.13
CA LEU A 118 -9.56 -3.44 25.33
C LEU A 118 -10.70 -4.42 24.95
N PRO A 119 -11.98 -4.10 25.22
CA PRO A 119 -13.09 -5.00 24.92
C PRO A 119 -13.28 -5.25 23.42
N THR A 120 -12.67 -4.41 22.58
CA THR A 120 -12.70 -4.51 21.12
C THR A 120 -11.49 -5.25 20.53
N ARG A 121 -10.51 -5.65 21.37
CA ARG A 121 -9.30 -6.33 20.90
C ARG A 121 -9.52 -7.84 20.89
N ASN A 122 -9.10 -8.46 19.80
CA ASN A 122 -8.97 -9.91 19.72
C ASN A 122 -7.81 -10.25 18.78
N VAL A 123 -6.63 -10.43 19.37
CA VAL A 123 -5.39 -10.71 18.63
C VAL A 123 -5.43 -12.06 17.90
N VAL A 124 -6.22 -13.01 18.40
CA VAL A 124 -6.38 -14.34 17.79
C VAL A 124 -7.16 -14.22 16.48
N ILE A 125 -8.26 -13.48 16.47
CA ILE A 125 -8.99 -13.22 15.22
C ILE A 125 -8.10 -12.42 14.26
N ALA A 126 -7.40 -11.39 14.75
CA ALA A 126 -6.52 -10.59 13.91
C ALA A 126 -5.38 -11.40 13.28
N SER A 127 -4.81 -12.39 14.01
CA SER A 127 -3.77 -13.26 13.47
C SER A 127 -4.32 -14.16 12.37
N PHE A 128 -5.51 -14.75 12.56
CA PHE A 128 -6.14 -15.57 11.53
C PHE A 128 -6.43 -14.77 10.26
N VAL A 129 -6.92 -13.53 10.37
CA VAL A 129 -7.12 -12.67 9.18
C VAL A 129 -5.81 -12.47 8.41
N THR A 130 -4.69 -12.21 9.11
CA THR A 130 -3.38 -12.09 8.44
C THR A 130 -2.83 -13.40 7.88
N GLU A 131 -3.15 -14.53 8.52
CA GLU A 131 -2.76 -15.85 8.07
C GLU A 131 -3.48 -16.21 6.77
N TYR A 132 -4.81 -16.10 6.74
CA TYR A 132 -5.60 -16.36 5.55
C TYR A 132 -5.20 -15.44 4.39
N ALA A 133 -4.99 -14.14 4.63
CA ALA A 133 -4.51 -13.23 3.59
C ALA A 133 -3.15 -13.66 2.99
N ARG A 134 -2.24 -14.18 3.83
CA ARG A 134 -0.95 -14.70 3.36
C ARG A 134 -1.10 -16.02 2.60
N LEU A 135 -1.99 -16.91 3.03
CA LEU A 135 -2.26 -18.17 2.34
C LEU A 135 -2.85 -17.91 0.95
N GLU A 136 -3.79 -16.98 0.82
CA GLU A 136 -4.35 -16.58 -0.48
C GLU A 136 -3.26 -16.06 -1.44
N LEU A 137 -2.42 -15.13 -0.95
CA LEU A 137 -1.29 -14.64 -1.76
C LEU A 137 -0.30 -15.76 -2.10
N PHE A 138 -0.04 -16.68 -1.16
CA PHE A 138 0.84 -17.82 -1.38
C PHE A 138 0.32 -18.76 -2.47
N GLU A 139 -0.98 -19.07 -2.48
CA GLU A 139 -1.62 -19.87 -3.54
C GLU A 139 -1.46 -19.22 -4.93
N VAL A 140 -1.60 -17.90 -5.01
CA VAL A 140 -1.38 -17.13 -6.25
C VAL A 140 0.08 -17.22 -6.69
N ILE A 141 1.03 -16.99 -5.78
CA ILE A 141 2.47 -17.07 -6.06
C ILE A 141 2.86 -18.49 -6.49
N ASN A 142 2.33 -19.52 -5.83
CA ASN A 142 2.64 -20.91 -6.13
C ASN A 142 2.16 -21.32 -7.53
N LYS A 143 0.97 -20.85 -7.95
CA LYS A 143 0.46 -21.04 -9.31
C LYS A 143 1.30 -20.34 -10.38
N LEU A 144 1.78 -19.13 -10.08
CA LEU A 144 2.62 -18.34 -10.98
C LEU A 144 4.06 -18.89 -11.08
N GLY A 145 4.58 -19.50 -10.01
CA GLY A 145 5.91 -20.08 -9.97
C GLY A 145 7.02 -19.06 -10.32
N GLU A 146 7.84 -19.40 -11.32
CA GLU A 146 8.98 -18.58 -11.76
C GLU A 146 8.59 -17.30 -12.49
N SER A 147 7.33 -17.14 -12.90
CA SER A 147 6.83 -15.91 -13.53
C SER A 147 6.76 -14.72 -12.58
N VAL A 148 6.84 -14.93 -11.26
CA VAL A 148 6.68 -13.86 -10.26
C VAL A 148 7.91 -12.94 -10.24
N LEU A 149 7.68 -11.63 -10.42
CA LEU A 149 8.70 -10.59 -10.32
C LEU A 149 8.71 -9.92 -8.94
N TYR A 150 7.52 -9.69 -8.36
CA TYR A 150 7.37 -9.00 -7.07
C TYR A 150 6.01 -9.30 -6.45
N PHE A 151 5.90 -9.21 -5.12
CA PHE A 151 4.62 -9.27 -4.41
C PHE A 151 4.70 -8.43 -3.12
N ASP A 152 3.58 -7.82 -2.72
CA ASP A 152 3.43 -7.14 -1.42
C ASP A 152 1.98 -7.22 -0.95
N THR A 153 1.77 -7.83 0.22
CA THR A 153 0.51 -7.92 0.99
C THR A 153 -0.65 -8.60 0.26
N ASP A 154 -1.15 -8.00 -0.81
CA ASP A 154 -2.33 -8.37 -1.59
C ASP A 154 -2.13 -8.15 -3.11
N SER A 155 -0.89 -7.89 -3.54
CA SER A 155 -0.54 -7.60 -4.94
C SER A 155 0.59 -8.50 -5.44
N VAL A 156 0.58 -8.81 -6.74
CA VAL A 156 1.64 -9.55 -7.43
C VAL A 156 1.91 -8.93 -8.80
N ILE A 157 3.19 -8.80 -9.14
CA ILE A 157 3.68 -8.42 -10.46
C ILE A 157 4.36 -9.65 -11.05
N TYR A 158 3.97 -10.05 -12.25
CA TYR A 158 4.44 -11.27 -12.89
C TYR A 158 4.56 -11.11 -14.40
N VAL A 159 5.34 -12.01 -15.02
CA VAL A 159 5.46 -12.14 -16.47
C VAL A 159 4.41 -13.12 -16.96
N GLU A 160 3.57 -12.68 -17.89
CA GLU A 160 2.55 -13.52 -18.51
C GLU A 160 2.93 -13.84 -19.97
N ASP A 161 2.94 -15.12 -20.30
CA ASP A 161 3.13 -15.62 -21.66
C ASP A 161 1.75 -15.83 -22.31
N LEU A 162 1.29 -14.84 -23.07
CA LEU A 162 -0.03 -14.84 -23.69
C LEU A 162 -0.26 -16.03 -24.65
N SER A 163 0.81 -16.69 -25.13
CA SER A 163 0.69 -17.89 -25.97
C SER A 163 0.17 -19.12 -25.21
N LYS A 164 0.35 -19.14 -23.87
CA LYS A 164 -0.08 -20.23 -22.99
C LYS A 164 -1.43 -19.95 -22.32
N GLY A 165 -2.04 -18.80 -22.63
CA GLY A 165 -3.25 -18.31 -21.97
C GLY A 165 -2.97 -17.63 -20.63
N HIS A 166 -4.00 -17.00 -20.07
CA HIS A 166 -3.88 -16.30 -18.80
C HIS A 166 -3.69 -17.28 -17.64
N ILE A 167 -2.69 -17.02 -16.78
CA ILE A 167 -2.39 -17.90 -15.64
C ILE A 167 -3.39 -17.65 -14.50
N LEU A 168 -3.73 -16.38 -14.26
CA LEU A 168 -4.66 -15.98 -13.22
C LEU A 168 -6.00 -15.57 -13.80
N LYS A 169 -7.08 -15.96 -13.13
CA LYS A 169 -8.43 -15.49 -13.45
C LYS A 169 -8.63 -14.13 -12.79
N LYS A 170 -8.86 -13.11 -13.62
CA LYS A 170 -9.29 -11.78 -13.15
C LYS A 170 -10.74 -11.84 -12.69
N GLY A 171 -11.10 -11.04 -11.70
CA GLY A 171 -12.44 -11.00 -11.16
C GLY A 171 -12.77 -9.70 -10.44
N GLN A 172 -14.05 -9.50 -10.16
CA GLN A 172 -14.62 -8.28 -9.58
C GLN A 172 -15.26 -8.48 -8.21
N TYR A 173 -15.32 -9.72 -7.76
CA TYR A 173 -15.92 -10.14 -6.50
C TYR A 173 -14.86 -10.18 -5.40
N LEU A 174 -15.32 -10.23 -4.15
CA LEU A 174 -14.47 -10.25 -2.97
C LEU A 174 -13.52 -11.44 -3.01
N GLY A 175 -12.23 -11.17 -2.74
CA GLY A 175 -11.18 -12.19 -2.76
C GLY A 175 -10.63 -12.52 -4.15
N GLN A 176 -11.20 -11.98 -5.24
CA GLN A 176 -10.68 -12.19 -6.59
C GLN A 176 -9.55 -11.22 -6.94
N MET A 177 -8.65 -11.64 -7.83
CA MET A 177 -7.57 -10.80 -8.33
C MET A 177 -8.10 -9.80 -9.35
N THR A 178 -7.77 -8.52 -9.18
CA THR A 178 -8.16 -7.44 -10.11
C THR A 178 -6.92 -6.87 -10.80
N ASP A 179 -7.07 -6.40 -12.04
CA ASP A 179 -6.01 -5.73 -12.78
C ASP A 179 -5.94 -4.22 -12.42
N GLU A 180 -4.90 -3.83 -11.69
CA GLU A 180 -4.69 -2.44 -11.26
C GLU A 180 -4.34 -1.48 -12.42
N LEU A 181 -3.82 -1.98 -13.54
CA LEU A 181 -3.45 -1.15 -14.68
C LEU A 181 -4.69 -0.78 -15.52
N GLU A 182 -5.63 -1.72 -15.62
CA GLU A 182 -6.91 -1.49 -16.31
C GLU A 182 -7.84 -0.53 -15.54
N GLU A 183 -7.85 -0.55 -14.19
CA GLU A 183 -8.74 0.33 -13.40
C GLU A 183 -8.57 1.83 -13.72
N LYS A 184 -7.40 2.26 -14.22
CA LYS A 184 -7.08 3.68 -14.38
C LYS A 184 -7.45 4.29 -15.73
N ASN A 185 -7.55 3.53 -16.83
CA ASN A 185 -7.81 4.08 -18.18
C ASN A 185 -8.49 3.06 -19.11
N CYS A 186 -9.26 3.52 -20.10
CA CYS A 186 -10.08 2.72 -21.03
C CYS A 186 -9.27 1.96 -22.11
N SER A 187 -8.13 1.40 -21.74
CA SER A 187 -7.13 0.90 -22.69
C SER A 187 -6.39 -0.33 -22.15
N GLU A 188 -6.01 -1.25 -23.03
CA GLU A 188 -5.15 -2.38 -22.66
C GLU A 188 -3.75 -1.86 -22.32
N LYS A 189 -3.38 -1.97 -21.03
CA LYS A 189 -2.08 -1.52 -20.49
C LYS A 189 -1.29 -2.70 -19.98
N TRP A 190 0.02 -2.69 -20.24
CA TRP A 190 0.93 -3.68 -19.68
C TRP A 190 2.24 -3.02 -19.26
N ILE A 191 2.98 -3.73 -18.40
CA ILE A 191 4.32 -3.31 -17.97
C ILE A 191 5.32 -3.75 -19.04
N GLU A 192 6.08 -2.80 -19.58
CA GLU A 192 7.15 -3.10 -20.55
C GLU A 192 8.49 -3.36 -19.86
N GLN A 193 8.80 -2.58 -18.83
CA GLN A 193 10.04 -2.73 -18.06
C GLN A 193 9.71 -2.65 -16.57
N PHE A 194 10.35 -3.52 -15.80
CA PHE A 194 10.21 -3.59 -14.36
C PHE A 194 11.59 -3.70 -13.73
N CYS A 195 11.80 -3.02 -12.60
CA CYS A 195 12.95 -3.25 -11.75
C CYS A 195 12.55 -3.16 -10.27
N SER A 196 13.26 -3.92 -9.43
CA SER A 196 13.12 -3.86 -7.98
C SER A 196 14.49 -3.75 -7.34
N ALA A 197 14.65 -2.78 -6.44
CA ALA A 197 15.86 -2.58 -5.66
C ALA A 197 15.76 -3.18 -4.25
N GLY A 198 14.61 -3.75 -3.91
CA GLY A 198 14.34 -4.35 -2.61
C GLY A 198 12.85 -4.26 -2.22
N PRO A 199 12.49 -4.72 -1.01
CA PRO A 199 11.11 -4.65 -0.52
C PRO A 199 10.57 -3.22 -0.53
N LYS A 200 9.39 -3.03 -1.11
CA LYS A 200 8.68 -1.75 -1.25
C LYS A 200 9.49 -0.68 -2.00
N SER A 201 10.40 -1.11 -2.87
CA SER A 201 11.30 -0.26 -3.64
C SER A 201 11.41 -0.78 -5.08
N TYR A 202 10.45 -0.41 -5.93
CA TYR A 202 10.34 -0.87 -7.31
C TYR A 202 9.93 0.27 -8.26
N SER A 203 10.24 0.11 -9.53
CA SER A 203 9.87 1.05 -10.58
C SER A 203 9.54 0.29 -11.86
N PHE A 204 8.57 0.79 -12.61
CA PHE A 204 8.18 0.20 -13.88
C PHE A 204 7.63 1.24 -14.85
N CYS A 205 7.72 0.94 -16.15
CA CYS A 205 7.07 1.72 -17.19
C CYS A 205 5.97 0.91 -17.87
N THR A 206 4.89 1.60 -18.22
CA THR A 206 3.72 1.02 -18.88
C THR A 206 3.62 1.44 -20.33
N ASN A 207 3.09 0.53 -21.14
CA ASN A 207 2.65 0.80 -22.51
C ASN A 207 1.16 0.57 -22.64
N GLU A 208 0.59 1.13 -23.71
CA GLU A 208 -0.83 1.10 -23.97
C GLU A 208 -1.11 0.85 -25.47
N TYR A 209 -2.13 0.03 -25.74
CA TYR A 209 -2.76 -0.02 -27.06
C TYR A 209 -4.00 0.87 -27.05
N THR A 210 -4.07 1.83 -27.98
CA THR A 210 -5.33 2.51 -28.27
C THR A 210 -6.08 1.71 -29.33
N ARG A 211 -7.28 1.22 -29.03
CA ARG A 211 -8.18 0.58 -30.02
C ARG A 211 -8.71 1.68 -30.97
N THR A 212 -7.94 2.05 -31.97
CA THR A 212 -8.44 2.81 -33.12
C THR A 212 -8.48 1.89 -34.32
N ASN A 213 -9.68 1.33 -34.60
CA ASN A 213 -10.08 0.57 -35.79
C ASN A 213 -9.08 -0.48 -36.31
N GLU A 214 -9.43 -1.74 -36.05
CA GLU A 214 -8.94 -2.99 -36.68
C GLU A 214 -7.45 -3.38 -36.52
N ASP A 215 -6.53 -2.45 -36.24
CA ASP A 215 -5.11 -2.77 -36.02
C ASP A 215 -4.61 -2.43 -34.61
N ARG A 216 -4.04 -3.41 -33.91
CA ARG A 216 -3.34 -3.23 -32.61
C ARG A 216 -1.99 -2.53 -32.83
N THR A 217 -2.00 -1.22 -33.08
CA THR A 217 -0.77 -0.43 -33.23
C THR A 217 -0.32 0.11 -31.88
N LYS A 218 0.93 -0.15 -31.48
CA LYS A 218 1.54 0.41 -30.26
C LYS A 218 1.52 1.94 -30.37
N THR A 219 0.82 2.61 -29.46
CA THR A 219 0.46 4.01 -29.70
C THR A 219 1.18 4.99 -28.78
N LYS A 220 1.55 4.59 -27.54
CA LYS A 220 2.17 5.52 -26.58
C LYS A 220 2.89 4.82 -25.42
N GLN A 221 4.06 5.33 -25.03
CA GLN A 221 4.67 5.04 -23.73
C GLN A 221 3.94 5.89 -22.69
N CYS A 222 3.20 5.25 -21.79
CA CYS A 222 2.13 5.94 -21.10
C CYS A 222 2.55 6.53 -19.76
N ASP A 223 3.24 5.78 -18.89
CA ASP A 223 3.60 6.28 -17.56
C ASP A 223 4.79 5.52 -16.94
N GLU A 224 5.69 6.25 -16.28
CA GLU A 224 6.67 5.69 -15.33
C GLU A 224 6.12 5.79 -13.90
N ILE A 225 6.04 4.66 -13.22
CA ILE A 225 5.58 4.54 -11.84
C ILE A 225 6.74 4.05 -10.99
N THR A 226 7.07 4.82 -9.95
CA THR A 226 8.15 4.52 -9.03
C THR A 226 7.60 4.53 -7.60
N HIS A 227 7.91 3.50 -6.83
CA HIS A 227 7.56 3.35 -5.42
C HIS A 227 8.82 3.06 -4.62
N VAL A 228 9.18 3.92 -3.67
CA VAL A 228 10.37 3.72 -2.84
C VAL A 228 10.07 4.03 -1.38
N LYS A 229 10.27 3.03 -0.52
CA LYS A 229 10.07 3.15 0.94
C LYS A 229 10.99 4.22 1.53
N GLY A 230 10.41 5.13 2.31
CA GLY A 230 11.14 6.15 3.07
C GLY A 230 11.45 7.44 2.30
N PHE A 231 11.07 7.53 1.02
CA PHE A 231 11.26 8.71 0.18
C PHE A 231 9.91 9.33 -0.21
N SER A 232 9.85 10.66 -0.20
CA SER A 232 8.72 11.40 -0.76
C SER A 232 9.04 11.70 -2.23
N LEU A 233 8.35 11.04 -3.16
CA LEU A 233 8.61 11.15 -4.59
C LEU A 233 7.97 12.42 -5.19
N LYS A 234 8.51 13.58 -4.81
CA LYS A 234 8.12 14.89 -5.35
C LYS A 234 9.34 15.63 -5.90
N GLY A 235 9.12 16.44 -6.93
CA GLY A 235 10.13 17.35 -7.49
C GLY A 235 11.44 16.63 -7.87
N ASP A 236 12.54 17.06 -7.24
CA ASP A 236 13.90 16.54 -7.50
C ASP A 236 14.03 15.05 -7.18
N THR A 237 13.34 14.54 -6.15
CA THR A 237 13.40 13.11 -5.79
C THR A 237 12.92 12.23 -6.94
N LYS A 238 11.83 12.60 -7.62
CA LYS A 238 11.30 11.83 -8.75
C LYS A 238 12.26 11.87 -9.97
N ARG A 239 13.04 12.94 -10.14
CA ARG A 239 14.03 13.04 -11.23
C ARG A 239 15.26 12.18 -10.97
N LYS A 240 15.67 12.06 -9.70
CA LYS A 240 16.86 11.29 -9.30
C LYS A 240 16.56 9.82 -9.06
N ILE A 241 15.40 9.51 -8.50
CA ILE A 241 14.92 8.14 -8.23
C ILE A 241 13.83 7.84 -9.26
N ASN A 242 14.28 7.33 -10.40
CA ASN A 242 13.47 6.92 -11.55
C ASN A 242 13.93 5.54 -12.04
N LEU A 243 13.19 4.96 -12.98
CA LEU A 243 13.47 3.63 -13.52
C LEU A 243 14.92 3.49 -13.99
N GLU A 244 15.40 4.44 -14.79
CA GLU A 244 16.76 4.42 -15.34
C GLU A 244 17.85 4.42 -14.25
N ASN A 245 17.73 5.30 -13.26
CA ASN A 245 18.69 5.37 -12.17
C ASN A 245 18.61 4.14 -11.25
N MET A 246 17.42 3.58 -11.02
CA MET A 246 17.26 2.34 -10.27
C MET A 246 17.94 1.16 -10.97
N VAL A 247 17.76 1.01 -12.29
CA VAL A 247 18.46 0.00 -13.09
C VAL A 247 19.98 0.19 -13.04
N LYS A 248 20.47 1.44 -13.08
CA LYS A 248 21.91 1.74 -12.87
C LYS A 248 22.40 1.31 -11.48
N CYS A 249 21.56 1.42 -10.45
CA CYS A 249 21.91 0.96 -9.10
C CYS A 249 21.99 -0.56 -8.99
N ILE A 250 21.01 -1.26 -9.57
CA ILE A 250 20.98 -2.73 -9.60
C ILE A 250 22.21 -3.29 -10.34
N ASN A 251 22.57 -2.67 -11.46
CA ASN A 251 23.72 -3.08 -12.27
C ASN A 251 25.08 -2.61 -11.73
N ASN A 252 25.14 -2.11 -10.48
CA ASN A 252 26.34 -1.55 -9.86
C ASN A 252 27.03 -0.42 -10.64
N LYS A 253 26.35 0.18 -11.63
CA LYS A 253 26.84 1.35 -12.39
C LYS A 253 26.73 2.64 -11.58
N LYS A 254 25.87 2.66 -10.55
CA LYS A 254 25.70 3.76 -9.60
C LYS A 254 25.48 3.19 -8.20
N LYS A 255 26.44 3.36 -7.29
CA LYS A 255 26.34 2.73 -5.96
C LYS A 255 25.19 3.30 -5.12
N GLU A 256 25.01 4.61 -5.17
CA GLU A 256 24.10 5.34 -4.27
C GLU A 256 23.47 6.55 -4.97
N ILE A 257 22.25 6.90 -4.54
CA ILE A 257 21.55 8.12 -4.93
C ILE A 257 21.28 8.92 -3.65
N CYS A 258 21.99 10.03 -3.49
CA CYS A 258 21.84 10.92 -2.34
C CYS A 258 20.73 11.95 -2.58
N MET A 259 19.83 12.05 -1.62
CA MET A 259 18.74 13.00 -1.59
C MET A 259 18.88 13.90 -0.37
N HIS A 260 18.88 15.20 -0.62
CA HIS A 260 18.98 16.21 0.42
C HIS A 260 17.58 16.77 0.67
N TYR A 261 17.14 16.72 1.92
CA TYR A 261 15.85 17.24 2.36
C TYR A 261 16.08 18.29 3.43
N THR A 262 15.31 19.38 3.36
CA THR A 262 15.14 20.26 4.51
C THR A 262 14.07 19.64 5.39
N GLU A 263 14.45 19.19 6.59
CA GLU A 263 13.52 18.62 7.57
C GLU A 263 13.35 19.59 8.74
N PHE A 264 12.08 19.83 9.10
CA PHE A 264 11.74 20.53 10.33
C PHE A 264 11.63 19.48 11.42
N THR A 265 12.56 19.53 12.37
CA THR A 265 12.55 18.65 13.54
C THR A 265 12.16 19.46 14.76
N ARG A 266 11.38 18.85 15.65
CA ARG A 266 11.02 19.48 16.93
C ARG A 266 12.08 19.10 17.96
N GLY A 267 12.79 20.10 18.48
CA GLY A 267 13.71 19.93 19.61
C GLY A 267 12.97 19.65 20.93
N ASN A 268 13.73 19.31 21.97
CA ASN A 268 13.16 18.93 23.27
C ASN A 268 12.22 20.00 23.84
N SER A 269 12.59 21.28 23.70
CA SER A 269 11.82 22.46 24.16
C SER A 269 10.85 23.04 23.12
N GLN A 270 10.30 22.23 22.22
CA GLN A 270 9.40 22.68 21.14
C GLN A 270 10.00 23.71 20.16
N THR A 271 11.32 23.89 20.16
CA THR A 271 12.00 24.66 19.13
C THR A 271 11.91 23.93 17.80
N ILE A 272 11.62 24.67 16.74
CA ILE A 272 11.68 24.12 15.38
C ILE A 272 13.11 24.27 14.90
N ASN A 273 13.81 23.14 14.77
CA ASN A 273 15.14 23.08 14.20
C ASN A 273 15.01 22.77 12.72
N VAL A 274 15.59 23.63 11.88
CA VAL A 274 15.74 23.37 10.45
C VAL A 274 17.07 22.66 10.28
N GLN A 275 17.03 21.42 9.78
CA GLN A 275 18.22 20.63 9.54
C GLN A 275 18.23 20.07 8.12
N GLU A 276 19.41 19.99 7.54
CA GLU A 276 19.61 19.26 6.30
C GLU A 276 19.71 17.77 6.62
N LYS A 277 18.81 16.98 6.03
CA LYS A 277 18.76 15.54 6.15
C LYS A 277 19.12 14.90 4.83
N VAL A 278 20.15 14.07 4.87
CA VAL A 278 20.54 13.26 3.71
C VAL A 278 19.90 11.88 3.83
N LYS A 279 19.12 11.50 2.82
CA LYS A 279 18.65 10.11 2.64
C LYS A 279 19.38 9.51 1.46
N ILE A 280 19.88 8.29 1.63
CA ILE A 280 20.64 7.58 0.62
C ILE A 280 19.81 6.41 0.12
N PHE A 281 19.48 6.42 -1.16
CA PHE A 281 18.90 5.26 -1.83
C PHE A 281 20.04 4.40 -2.38
N ARG A 282 19.98 3.10 -2.09
CA ARG A 282 20.95 2.10 -2.55
C ARG A 282 20.22 0.81 -2.91
N PHE A 283 20.84 -0.01 -3.74
CA PHE A 283 20.35 -1.36 -3.97
C PHE A 283 20.47 -2.19 -2.69
N THR A 284 19.36 -2.76 -2.22
CA THR A 284 19.31 -3.57 -0.99
C THR A 284 18.67 -4.92 -1.29
N PHE A 285 19.52 -5.89 -1.56
CA PHE A 285 19.11 -7.26 -1.84
C PHE A 285 20.07 -8.24 -1.18
N ASP A 286 19.88 -8.42 0.12
CA ASP A 286 20.76 -9.20 1.00
C ASP A 286 20.21 -10.61 1.29
N LYS A 287 18.93 -10.88 1.00
CA LYS A 287 18.22 -12.10 1.42
C LYS A 287 18.26 -13.27 0.43
N ARG A 288 18.70 -13.05 -0.81
CA ARG A 288 18.73 -14.06 -1.88
C ARG A 288 19.98 -13.84 -2.75
N ILE A 289 20.41 -14.90 -3.42
CA ILE A 289 21.49 -14.87 -4.40
C ILE A 289 20.89 -14.41 -5.74
N ILE A 290 21.56 -13.46 -6.40
CA ILE A 290 21.19 -13.00 -7.74
C ILE A 290 22.04 -13.78 -8.76
N CYS A 291 21.39 -14.41 -9.73
CA CYS A 291 22.04 -15.10 -10.84
C CYS A 291 22.35 -14.12 -11.98
N ASP A 292 23.18 -14.54 -12.94
CA ASP A 292 23.62 -13.68 -14.06
C ASP A 292 22.46 -13.22 -14.96
N ASP A 293 21.35 -13.96 -14.98
CA ASP A 293 20.11 -13.65 -15.69
C ASP A 293 19.12 -12.80 -14.87
N TYR A 294 19.57 -12.26 -13.72
CA TYR A 294 18.75 -11.53 -12.73
C TYR A 294 17.68 -12.37 -12.03
N THR A 295 17.63 -13.68 -12.23
CA THR A 295 16.81 -14.56 -11.39
C THR A 295 17.39 -14.59 -9.97
N THR A 296 16.55 -14.91 -8.98
CA THR A 296 17.00 -14.89 -7.59
C THR A 296 16.70 -16.22 -6.90
N ARG A 297 17.66 -16.74 -6.15
CA ARG A 297 17.56 -18.02 -5.43
C ARG A 297 17.74 -17.83 -3.94
N SER A 298 17.05 -18.63 -3.14
CA SER A 298 17.25 -18.66 -1.69
C SER A 298 18.64 -19.17 -1.35
N TYR A 299 19.23 -18.66 -0.26
CA TYR A 299 20.46 -19.23 0.27
C TYR A 299 20.27 -20.71 0.60
N GLY A 300 21.22 -21.55 0.19
CA GLY A 300 21.16 -22.99 0.40
C GLY A 300 20.29 -23.76 -0.61
N TYR A 301 19.75 -23.10 -1.64
CA TYR A 301 19.08 -23.80 -2.74
C TYR A 301 20.05 -24.75 -3.44
N ARG A 302 19.81 -26.07 -3.30
CA ARG A 302 20.49 -27.12 -4.06
C ARG A 302 19.59 -27.47 -5.23
N GLY A 303 20.03 -27.11 -6.43
CA GLY A 303 19.36 -27.49 -7.68
C GLY A 303 19.47 -28.98 -7.96
#